data_AF-A0A7Y2U8X1-F1
#
_entry.id   AF-A0A7Y2U8X1-F1
#
_cell.length_a   1.000
_cell.length_b   1.000
_cell.length_c   1.000
_cell.angle_alpha   90.00
_cell.angle_beta   90.00
_cell.angle_gamma   90.00
#
_symmetry.space_group_name_H-M   'P 1'
#
loop_
_entity.id
_entity.type
_entity.pdbx_description
1 polymer ?
#
loop_
_entity_poly.entity_id
_entity_poly.type
_entity_poly.pdbx_seq_one_letter_code
_entity_poly.pdbx_strand_id
1 'polypeptide(L)'
;MFKRIGNLIKGFLGLFIGGIEKRNPEALLEVEKENLRKQISEFNKGLATHAALVEKLISETKKLDKQETELRAKTTANLKAGNRQLAGELALKLQTVDKEHDEMLGQLESAELRYKELVKARDVSVKTAKQKIEDLSRDIDDMKVQKAMAELNEMASGMITEIGGSGDTLNRLEEMVEDERTKAAGRAR
;
A
#
# COMPACT_ATOMS: atom_id res chain seq x y z
N MET A 1 -2.22 20.35 -4.92
CA MET A 1 -2.99 19.13 -4.54
C MET A 1 -2.15 18.12 -3.75
N PHE A 2 -0.87 17.89 -4.09
CA PHE A 2 0.08 17.03 -3.34
C PHE A 2 0.22 17.34 -1.84
N LYS A 3 0.15 18.63 -1.44
CA LYS A 3 0.14 19.03 -0.01
C LYS A 3 -1.07 18.49 0.76
N ARG A 4 -2.22 18.26 0.12
CA ARG A 4 -3.44 17.78 0.80
C ARG A 4 -3.41 16.28 1.06
N ILE A 5 -2.84 15.49 0.15
CA ILE A 5 -2.62 14.04 0.34
C ILE A 5 -1.51 13.82 1.39
N GLY A 6 -0.42 14.60 1.35
CA GLY A 6 0.62 14.56 2.38
C GLY A 6 0.14 14.95 3.78
N ASN A 7 -0.83 15.86 3.87
CA ASN A 7 -1.44 16.25 5.15
C ASN A 7 -2.44 15.19 5.68
N LEU A 8 -3.08 14.39 4.81
CA LEU A 8 -3.92 13.26 5.23
C LEU A 8 -3.09 12.16 5.90
N ILE A 9 -1.92 11.86 5.34
CA ILE A 9 -0.95 10.88 5.87
C ILE A 9 -0.33 11.37 7.18
N LYS A 10 -0.04 12.67 7.31
CA LYS A 10 0.47 13.27 8.56
C LYS A 10 -0.58 13.37 9.67
N GLY A 11 -1.84 13.64 9.33
CA GLY A 11 -2.94 13.71 10.31
C GLY A 11 -3.27 12.36 10.95
N PHE A 12 -3.03 11.26 10.24
CA PHE A 12 -3.29 9.91 10.75
C PHE A 12 -2.21 9.43 11.74
N LEU A 13 -0.94 9.81 11.50
CA LEU A 13 0.17 9.57 12.44
C LEU A 13 0.04 10.37 13.75
N GLY A 14 -0.87 11.36 13.81
CA GLY A 14 -1.11 12.21 14.98
C GLY A 14 -2.21 11.72 15.92
N LEU A 15 -2.92 10.63 15.61
CA LEU A 15 -4.10 10.17 16.37
C LEU A 15 -3.80 9.23 17.56
N PHE A 16 -2.54 8.91 17.85
CA PHE A 16 -2.21 7.88 18.85
C PHE A 16 -1.36 8.34 20.05
N ILE A 17 -1.16 9.65 20.24
CA ILE A 17 -0.60 10.16 21.51
C ILE A 17 -1.72 10.14 22.56
N GLY A 18 -1.97 8.98 23.18
CA GLY A 18 -3.12 8.81 24.07
C GLY A 18 -3.17 7.51 24.89
N GLY A 19 -2.23 7.32 25.82
CA GLY A 19 -2.46 6.58 27.08
C GLY A 19 -2.46 5.04 27.07
N ILE A 20 -2.77 4.38 25.95
CA ILE A 20 -2.75 2.91 25.84
C ILE A 20 -1.32 2.35 25.61
N GLU A 21 -0.41 3.18 25.07
CA GLU A 21 0.92 2.78 24.57
C GLU A 21 1.89 2.21 25.63
N LYS A 22 1.66 2.41 26.93
CA LYS A 22 2.64 2.01 27.97
C LYS A 22 2.50 0.59 28.51
N ARG A 23 1.35 -0.09 28.34
CA ARG A 23 1.11 -1.39 29.00
C ARG A 23 1.34 -2.61 28.12
N ASN A 24 1.21 -2.49 26.80
CA ASN A 24 1.48 -3.61 25.89
C ASN A 24 1.93 -3.13 24.50
N PRO A 25 3.23 -2.94 24.26
CA PRO A 25 3.74 -2.49 22.97
C PRO A 25 3.51 -3.50 21.83
N GLU A 26 3.39 -4.81 22.13
CA GLU A 26 3.02 -5.80 21.11
C GLU A 26 1.59 -5.58 20.58
N ALA A 27 0.66 -5.25 21.47
CA ALA A 27 -0.72 -4.97 21.08
C ALA A 27 -0.81 -3.73 20.18
N LEU A 28 0.05 -2.72 20.42
CA LEU A 28 0.16 -1.55 19.55
C LEU A 28 0.70 -1.92 18.17
N LEU A 29 1.72 -2.78 18.11
CA LEU A 29 2.28 -3.26 16.85
C LEU A 29 1.23 -4.03 16.01
N GLU A 30 0.44 -4.89 16.65
CA GLU A 30 -0.65 -5.62 15.97
C GLU A 30 -1.74 -4.69 15.43
N VAL A 31 -2.09 -3.64 16.18
CA VAL A 31 -3.01 -2.60 15.71
C VAL A 31 -2.47 -1.89 14.46
N GLU A 32 -1.17 -1.57 14.42
CA GLU A 32 -0.58 -0.92 13.26
C GLU A 32 -0.45 -1.82 12.03
N LYS A 33 -0.19 -3.11 12.24
CA LYS A 33 -0.28 -4.10 11.15
C LYS A 33 -1.69 -4.16 10.57
N GLU A 34 -2.72 -4.19 11.42
CA GLU A 34 -4.11 -4.23 10.98
C GLU A 34 -4.54 -2.91 10.30
N ASN A 35 -4.09 -1.77 10.82
CA ASN A 35 -4.31 -0.46 10.19
C ASN A 35 -3.66 -0.39 8.81
N LEU A 36 -2.42 -0.85 8.67
CA LEU A 36 -1.74 -0.95 7.38
C LEU A 36 -2.51 -1.86 6.42
N ARG A 37 -3.00 -3.01 6.89
CA ARG A 37 -3.82 -3.92 6.08
C ARG A 37 -5.08 -3.24 5.55
N LYS A 38 -5.81 -2.51 6.40
CA LYS A 38 -6.99 -1.73 6.01
C LYS A 38 -6.64 -0.66 4.99
N GLN A 39 -5.55 0.09 5.21
CA GLN A 39 -5.09 1.11 4.27
C GLN A 39 -4.75 0.53 2.89
N ILE A 40 -4.03 -0.62 2.85
CA ILE A 40 -3.71 -1.31 1.60
C ILE A 40 -5.01 -1.74 0.87
N SER A 41 -5.99 -2.25 1.59
CA SER A 41 -7.29 -2.60 1.03
C SER A 41 -7.98 -1.39 0.39
N GLU A 42 -8.07 -0.26 1.08
CA GLU A 42 -8.67 0.96 0.53
C GLU A 42 -7.90 1.52 -0.67
N PHE A 43 -6.57 1.49 -0.64
CA PHE A 43 -5.74 1.84 -1.80
C PHE A 43 -6.03 0.95 -3.01
N ASN A 44 -6.12 -0.37 -2.80
CA ASN A 44 -6.40 -1.32 -3.87
C ASN A 44 -7.79 -1.12 -4.46
N LYS A 45 -8.81 -0.81 -3.63
CA LYS A 45 -10.15 -0.43 -4.11
C LYS A 45 -10.08 0.81 -5.00
N GLY A 46 -9.40 1.87 -4.54
CA GLY A 46 -9.23 3.10 -5.33
C GLY A 46 -8.49 2.87 -6.65
N LEU A 47 -7.43 2.06 -6.62
CA LEU A 47 -6.70 1.67 -7.84
C LEU A 47 -7.58 0.87 -8.81
N ALA A 48 -8.41 -0.05 -8.31
CA ALA A 48 -9.33 -0.81 -9.14
C ALA A 48 -10.35 0.12 -9.85
N THR A 49 -10.88 1.12 -9.14
CA THR A 49 -11.77 2.13 -9.74
C THR A 49 -11.06 2.91 -10.86
N HIS A 50 -9.81 3.33 -10.64
CA HIS A 50 -9.04 4.04 -11.66
C HIS A 50 -8.65 3.14 -12.85
N ALA A 51 -8.32 1.87 -12.61
CA ALA A 51 -8.08 0.91 -13.68
C ALA A 51 -9.34 0.70 -14.54
N ALA A 52 -10.51 0.57 -13.91
CA ALA A 52 -11.78 0.44 -14.63
C ALA A 52 -12.09 1.66 -15.50
N LEU A 53 -11.74 2.88 -15.04
CA LEU A 53 -11.86 4.09 -15.85
C LEU A 53 -10.94 4.05 -17.08
N VAL A 54 -9.67 3.65 -16.90
CA VAL A 54 -8.72 3.51 -18.01
C VAL A 54 -9.25 2.50 -19.03
N GLU A 55 -9.70 1.32 -18.59
CA GLU A 55 -10.26 0.30 -19.49
C GLU A 55 -11.51 0.79 -20.23
N LYS A 56 -12.37 1.55 -19.56
CA LYS A 56 -13.53 2.18 -20.21
C LYS A 56 -13.09 3.14 -21.32
N LEU A 57 -12.14 4.03 -21.03
CA LEU A 57 -11.62 5.01 -21.99
C LEU A 57 -10.93 4.31 -23.18
N ILE A 58 -10.18 3.23 -22.95
CA ILE A 58 -9.61 2.40 -24.02
C ILE A 58 -10.72 1.83 -24.91
N SER A 59 -11.78 1.30 -24.32
CA SER A 59 -12.91 0.73 -25.06
C SER A 59 -13.64 1.78 -25.90
N GLU A 60 -13.87 2.97 -25.36
CA GLU A 60 -14.51 4.09 -26.06
C GLU A 60 -13.63 4.62 -27.20
N THR A 61 -12.34 4.80 -26.95
CA THR A 61 -11.34 5.20 -27.97
C THR A 61 -11.34 4.22 -29.14
N LYS A 62 -11.29 2.91 -28.86
CA LYS A 62 -11.36 1.87 -29.91
C LYS A 62 -12.66 1.87 -30.71
N LYS A 63 -13.77 2.32 -30.13
CA LYS A 63 -15.04 2.46 -30.86
C LYS A 63 -14.99 3.65 -31.80
N LEU A 64 -14.47 4.79 -31.34
CA LEU A 64 -14.32 6.00 -32.15
C LEU A 64 -13.35 5.78 -33.31
N ASP A 65 -12.21 5.13 -33.07
CA ASP A 65 -11.22 4.76 -34.11
C ASP A 65 -11.82 3.92 -35.25
N LYS A 66 -12.68 2.96 -34.91
CA LYS A 66 -13.43 2.18 -35.91
C LYS A 66 -14.42 3.04 -36.69
N GLN A 67 -15.16 3.91 -36.00
CA GLN A 67 -16.12 4.81 -36.65
C GLN A 67 -15.42 5.80 -37.59
N GLU A 68 -14.31 6.38 -37.16
CA GLU A 68 -13.42 7.22 -37.97
C GLU A 68 -12.99 6.48 -39.24
N THR A 69 -12.46 5.27 -39.09
CA THR A 69 -12.02 4.44 -40.22
C THR A 69 -13.15 4.16 -41.22
N GLU A 70 -14.33 3.77 -40.73
CA GLU A 70 -15.50 3.49 -41.57
C GLU A 70 -16.01 4.75 -42.28
N LEU A 71 -16.14 5.87 -41.56
CA LEU A 71 -16.62 7.13 -42.13
C LEU A 71 -15.63 7.66 -43.17
N ARG A 72 -14.32 7.57 -42.91
CA ARG A 72 -13.26 7.95 -43.85
C ARG A 72 -13.33 7.10 -45.13
N ALA A 73 -13.51 5.80 -45.01
CA ALA A 73 -13.67 4.90 -46.15
C ALA A 73 -14.93 5.24 -46.97
N LYS A 74 -16.10 5.39 -46.31
CA LYS A 74 -17.37 5.74 -46.95
C LYS A 74 -17.32 7.12 -47.63
N THR A 75 -16.70 8.10 -46.99
CA THR A 75 -16.49 9.45 -47.55
C THR A 75 -15.66 9.39 -48.82
N THR A 76 -14.53 8.69 -48.77
CA THR A 76 -13.62 8.54 -49.91
C THR A 76 -14.29 7.81 -51.08
N ALA A 77 -15.05 6.74 -50.81
CA ALA A 77 -15.76 5.98 -51.83
C ALA A 77 -16.83 6.84 -52.53
N ASN A 78 -17.64 7.58 -51.77
CA ASN A 78 -18.67 8.46 -52.33
C ASN A 78 -18.08 9.64 -53.11
N LEU A 79 -16.94 10.18 -52.65
CA LEU A 79 -16.23 11.22 -53.38
C LEU A 79 -15.72 10.71 -54.74
N LYS A 80 -15.14 9.50 -54.78
CA LYS A 80 -14.69 8.84 -56.01
C LYS A 80 -15.85 8.51 -56.96
N ALA A 81 -17.01 8.14 -56.42
CA ALA A 81 -18.23 7.87 -57.18
C ALA A 81 -18.92 9.13 -57.71
N GLY A 82 -18.45 10.34 -57.37
CA GLY A 82 -19.05 11.60 -57.78
C GLY A 82 -20.25 12.04 -56.93
N ASN A 83 -20.59 11.30 -55.88
CA ASN A 83 -21.68 11.60 -54.93
C ASN A 83 -21.25 12.71 -53.95
N ARG A 84 -20.97 13.92 -54.47
CA ARG A 84 -20.34 15.02 -53.72
C ARG A 84 -21.15 15.48 -52.50
N GLN A 85 -22.47 15.53 -52.61
CA GLN A 85 -23.32 15.97 -51.51
C GLN A 85 -23.29 14.99 -50.33
N LEU A 86 -23.48 13.69 -50.60
CA LEU A 86 -23.38 12.64 -49.59
C LEU A 86 -21.97 12.53 -49.00
N ALA A 87 -20.93 12.69 -49.83
CA ALA A 87 -19.54 12.75 -49.35
C ALA A 87 -19.31 13.94 -48.39
N GLY A 88 -19.91 15.10 -48.67
CA GLY A 88 -19.86 16.27 -47.77
C GLY A 88 -20.51 15.99 -46.42
N GLU A 89 -21.68 15.37 -46.40
CA GLU A 89 -22.36 15.00 -45.14
C GLU A 89 -21.56 13.98 -44.31
N LEU A 90 -20.96 12.98 -44.97
CA LEU A 90 -20.10 12.00 -44.30
C LEU A 90 -18.81 12.63 -43.79
N ALA A 91 -18.23 13.59 -44.51
CA ALA A 91 -17.05 14.33 -44.08
C ALA A 91 -17.32 15.18 -42.83
N LEU A 92 -18.49 15.82 -42.73
CA LEU A 92 -18.89 16.54 -41.52
C LEU A 92 -19.04 15.61 -40.32
N LYS A 93 -19.64 14.44 -40.51
CA LYS A 93 -19.74 13.42 -39.45
C LYS A 93 -18.37 12.91 -39.02
N LEU A 94 -17.49 12.64 -39.99
CA LEU A 94 -16.09 12.26 -39.73
C LEU A 94 -15.38 13.32 -38.90
N GLN A 95 -15.50 14.60 -39.26
CA GLN A 95 -14.86 15.69 -38.51
C GLN A 95 -15.35 15.75 -37.05
N THR A 96 -16.63 15.48 -36.78
CA THR A 96 -17.13 15.42 -35.41
C THR A 96 -16.54 14.24 -34.65
N VAL A 97 -16.52 13.05 -35.25
CA VAL A 97 -15.96 11.84 -34.62
C VAL A 97 -14.45 11.99 -34.38
N ASP A 98 -13.71 12.57 -35.32
CA ASP A 98 -12.26 12.81 -35.19
C ASP A 98 -11.98 13.72 -33.97
N LYS A 99 -12.77 14.79 -33.79
CA LYS A 99 -12.64 15.67 -32.61
C LYS A 99 -12.95 14.94 -31.29
N GLU A 100 -14.03 14.17 -31.26
CA GLU A 100 -14.38 13.36 -30.09
C GLU A 100 -13.29 12.33 -29.77
N HIS A 101 -12.68 11.73 -30.80
CA HIS A 101 -11.58 10.78 -30.67
C HIS A 101 -10.33 11.43 -30.07
N ASP A 102 -9.92 12.59 -30.59
CA ASP A 102 -8.78 13.36 -30.08
C ASP A 102 -8.97 13.77 -28.61
N GLU A 103 -10.17 14.24 -28.26
CA GLU A 103 -10.52 14.57 -26.87
C GLU A 103 -10.44 13.33 -25.96
N MET A 104 -10.96 12.19 -26.42
CA MET A 104 -10.94 10.93 -25.67
C MET A 104 -9.51 10.41 -25.47
N LEU A 105 -8.64 10.54 -26.48
CA LEU A 105 -7.23 10.19 -26.38
C LEU A 105 -6.50 11.03 -25.32
N GLY A 106 -6.75 12.33 -25.27
CA GLY A 106 -6.19 13.20 -24.23
C GLY A 106 -6.66 12.84 -22.82
N GLN A 107 -7.94 12.43 -22.68
CA GLN A 107 -8.47 11.93 -21.41
C GLN A 107 -7.84 10.59 -21.01
N LEU A 108 -7.66 9.67 -21.97
CA LEU A 108 -7.02 8.38 -21.76
C LEU A 108 -5.59 8.55 -21.28
N GLU A 109 -4.78 9.36 -21.97
CA GLU A 109 -3.38 9.63 -21.58
C GLU A 109 -3.30 10.18 -20.15
N SER A 110 -4.16 11.15 -19.83
CA SER A 110 -4.25 11.74 -18.50
C SER A 110 -4.64 10.72 -17.43
N ALA A 111 -5.59 9.83 -17.75
CA ALA A 111 -6.04 8.77 -16.85
C ALA A 111 -4.96 7.71 -16.60
N GLU A 112 -4.23 7.30 -17.64
CA GLU A 112 -3.11 6.36 -17.55
C GLU A 112 -1.97 6.92 -16.71
N LEU A 113 -1.60 8.18 -16.94
CA LEU A 113 -0.58 8.87 -16.15
C LEU A 113 -0.96 8.88 -14.67
N ARG A 114 -2.20 9.27 -14.37
CA ARG A 114 -2.72 9.31 -13.00
C ARG A 114 -2.75 7.93 -12.36
N TYR A 115 -3.17 6.90 -13.08
CA TYR A 115 -3.14 5.51 -12.59
C TYR A 115 -1.71 5.09 -12.23
N LYS A 116 -0.73 5.36 -13.10
CA LYS A 116 0.68 5.06 -12.86
C LYS A 116 1.24 5.78 -11.64
N GLU A 117 0.87 7.04 -11.44
CA GLU A 117 1.25 7.82 -10.25
C GLU A 117 0.65 7.23 -8.96
N LEU A 118 -0.61 6.81 -8.99
CA LEU A 118 -1.27 6.18 -7.84
C LEU A 118 -0.60 4.85 -7.46
N VAL A 119 -0.24 4.03 -8.46
CA VAL A 119 0.49 2.78 -8.25
C VAL A 119 1.83 3.04 -7.56
N LYS A 120 2.61 4.00 -8.07
CA LYS A 120 3.89 4.39 -7.45
C LYS A 120 3.72 4.92 -6.03
N ALA A 121 2.71 5.77 -5.80
CA ALA A 121 2.44 6.33 -4.48
C ALA A 121 2.06 5.25 -3.46
N ARG A 122 1.25 4.26 -3.87
CA ARG A 122 0.94 3.08 -3.05
C ARG A 122 2.23 2.33 -2.71
N ASP A 123 3.06 2.00 -3.70
CA ASP A 123 4.25 1.16 -3.50
C ASP A 123 5.23 1.80 -2.52
N VAL A 124 5.48 3.10 -2.66
CA VAL A 124 6.34 3.85 -1.73
C VAL A 124 5.73 3.88 -0.33
N SER A 125 4.43 4.13 -0.21
CA SER A 125 3.75 4.21 1.10
C SER A 125 3.75 2.87 1.82
N VAL A 126 3.43 1.78 1.11
CA VAL A 126 3.43 0.41 1.66
C VAL A 126 4.84 -0.01 2.06
N LYS A 127 5.85 0.26 1.23
CA LYS A 127 7.24 -0.03 1.58
C LYS A 127 7.67 0.70 2.85
N THR A 128 7.37 1.99 2.94
CA THR A 128 7.72 2.82 4.11
C THR A 128 7.03 2.31 5.37
N ALA A 129 5.74 1.98 5.29
CA ALA A 129 4.99 1.46 6.42
C ALA A 129 5.50 0.09 6.88
N LYS A 130 5.85 -0.80 5.94
CA LYS A 130 6.47 -2.10 6.26
C LYS A 130 7.80 -1.94 6.98
N GLN A 131 8.68 -1.06 6.48
CA GLN A 131 9.96 -0.78 7.14
C GLN A 131 9.75 -0.31 8.57
N LYS A 132 8.81 0.62 8.79
CA LYS A 132 8.53 1.15 10.13
C LYS A 132 7.98 0.08 11.08
N ILE A 133 7.13 -0.83 10.61
CA ILE A 133 6.65 -1.96 11.40
C ILE A 133 7.79 -2.91 11.77
N GLU A 134 8.72 -3.15 10.84
CA GLU A 134 9.89 -3.98 11.09
C GLU A 134 10.82 -3.35 12.14
N ASP A 135 11.11 -2.06 12.01
CA ASP A 135 11.92 -1.31 12.97
C ASP A 135 11.27 -1.34 14.37
N LEU A 136 9.96 -1.04 14.45
CA LEU A 136 9.20 -1.12 15.71
C LEU A 136 9.21 -2.52 16.32
N SER A 137 9.15 -3.58 15.49
CA SER A 137 9.21 -4.96 15.99
C SER A 137 10.55 -5.23 16.67
N ARG A 138 11.66 -4.79 16.07
CA ARG A 138 13.01 -4.97 16.64
C ARG A 138 13.15 -4.19 17.95
N ASP A 139 12.71 -2.94 17.97
CA ASP A 139 12.76 -2.09 19.17
C ASP A 139 11.97 -2.70 20.34
N ILE A 140 10.81 -3.33 20.05
CA ILE A 140 10.00 -4.02 21.05
C ILE A 140 10.73 -5.25 21.60
N ASP A 141 11.37 -6.04 20.74
CA ASP A 141 12.12 -7.21 21.16
C ASP A 141 13.35 -6.83 22.01
N ASP A 142 14.08 -5.78 21.62
CA ASP A 142 15.19 -5.23 22.40
C ASP A 142 14.72 -4.73 23.78
N MET A 143 13.59 -4.01 23.81
CA MET A 143 12.99 -3.55 25.07
C MET A 143 12.60 -4.71 25.99
N LYS A 144 12.08 -5.83 25.45
CA LYS A 144 11.78 -7.03 26.26
C LYS A 144 13.04 -7.63 26.89
N VAL A 145 14.12 -7.74 26.12
CA VAL A 145 15.41 -8.24 26.61
C VAL A 145 15.92 -7.35 27.74
N GLN A 146 15.89 -6.03 27.55
CA GLN A 146 16.29 -5.06 28.58
C GLN A 146 15.42 -5.17 29.83
N LYS A 147 14.11 -5.34 29.68
CA LYS A 147 13.19 -5.52 30.82
C LYS A 147 13.49 -6.80 31.58
N ALA A 148 13.72 -7.93 30.89
CA ALA A 148 14.09 -9.19 31.51
C ALA A 148 15.43 -9.10 32.24
N MET A 149 16.43 -8.41 31.66
CA MET A 149 17.71 -8.16 32.33
C MET A 149 17.56 -7.28 33.57
N ALA A 150 16.70 -6.26 33.52
CA ALA A 150 16.41 -5.41 34.68
C ALA A 150 15.74 -6.21 35.81
N GLU A 151 14.74 -7.03 35.48
CA GLU A 151 14.07 -7.93 36.44
C GLU A 151 15.05 -8.96 37.04
N LEU A 152 15.96 -9.53 36.23
CA LEU A 152 17.02 -10.42 36.70
C LEU A 152 18.00 -9.71 37.64
N ASN A 153 18.42 -8.48 37.31
CA ASN A 153 19.31 -7.69 38.17
C ASN A 153 18.61 -7.29 39.48
N GLU A 154 17.32 -6.97 39.45
CA GLU A 154 16.52 -6.65 40.62
C GLU A 154 16.33 -7.89 41.52
N MET A 155 16.01 -9.06 40.94
CA MET A 155 15.96 -10.33 41.65
C MET A 155 17.33 -10.69 42.24
N ALA A 156 18.42 -10.58 41.48
CA ALA A 156 19.76 -10.84 41.97
C ALA A 156 20.13 -9.88 43.13
N SER A 157 19.78 -8.61 43.04
CA SER A 157 20.01 -7.61 44.09
C SER A 157 19.17 -7.88 45.34
N GLY A 158 17.91 -8.31 45.19
CA GLY A 158 17.04 -8.71 46.30
C GLY A 158 17.43 -10.04 46.94
N MET A 159 18.00 -10.98 46.17
CA MET A 159 18.52 -12.24 46.69
C MET A 159 19.87 -12.09 47.41
N ILE A 160 20.71 -11.14 46.98
CA ILE A 160 21.97 -10.78 47.68
C ILE A 160 21.70 -10.33 49.12
N THR A 161 20.54 -9.73 49.40
CA THR A 161 20.15 -9.32 50.76
C THR A 161 19.65 -10.43 51.66
N GLU A 162 19.16 -11.57 51.14
CA GLU A 162 18.59 -12.64 51.97
C GLU A 162 19.45 -13.91 52.06
N ILE A 163 20.28 -14.25 51.07
CA ILE A 163 21.03 -15.52 51.09
C ILE A 163 22.42 -15.32 50.48
N GLY A 164 23.45 -15.41 51.32
CA GLY A 164 24.84 -15.46 50.87
C GLY A 164 25.08 -16.69 49.99
N GLY A 165 25.37 -16.46 48.70
CA GLY A 165 25.77 -17.54 47.77
C GLY A 165 25.41 -17.26 46.32
N SER A 166 26.00 -16.25 45.70
CA SER A 166 25.74 -15.80 44.31
C SER A 166 26.00 -16.85 43.21
N GLY A 167 26.58 -18.01 43.55
CA GLY A 167 26.93 -19.07 42.60
C GLY A 167 25.81 -20.09 42.33
N ASP A 168 24.89 -20.30 43.26
CA ASP A 168 23.90 -21.39 43.16
C ASP A 168 22.65 -20.97 42.34
N THR A 169 22.38 -19.67 42.27
CA THR A 169 21.23 -19.10 41.55
C THR A 169 21.48 -18.96 40.05
N LEU A 170 22.69 -18.60 39.65
CA LEU A 170 23.11 -18.51 38.24
C LEU A 170 23.11 -19.89 37.57
N ASN A 171 23.64 -20.92 38.25
CA ASN A 171 23.62 -22.30 37.75
C ASN A 171 22.19 -22.80 37.49
N ARG A 172 21.24 -22.43 38.36
CA ARG A 172 19.83 -22.83 38.24
C ARG A 172 19.08 -22.10 37.12
N LEU A 173 19.44 -20.84 36.88
CA LEU A 173 18.93 -20.06 35.75
C LEU A 173 19.47 -20.61 34.42
N GLU A 174 20.74 -20.98 34.36
CA GLU A 174 21.36 -21.61 33.20
C GLU A 174 20.69 -22.95 32.87
N GLU A 175 20.46 -23.79 33.89
CA GLU A 175 19.75 -25.06 33.77
C GLU A 175 18.31 -24.87 33.26
N MET A 176 17.56 -23.88 33.77
CA MET A 176 16.20 -23.59 33.30
C MET A 176 16.15 -23.07 31.85
N VAL A 177 17.09 -22.20 31.46
CA VAL A 177 17.14 -21.66 30.10
C VAL A 177 17.52 -22.76 29.10
N GLU A 178 18.46 -23.63 29.45
CA GLU A 178 18.86 -24.76 28.63
C GLU A 178 17.70 -25.75 28.43
N ASP A 179 16.92 -26.02 29.49
CA ASP A 179 15.72 -26.85 29.45
C ASP A 179 14.61 -26.27 28.54
N GLU A 180 14.33 -24.96 28.64
CA GLU A 180 13.33 -24.29 27.80
C GLU A 180 13.77 -24.28 26.33
N ARG A 181 15.05 -24.01 26.06
CA ARG A 181 15.61 -24.04 24.70
C ARG A 181 15.51 -25.44 24.09
N THR A 182 15.76 -26.47 24.89
CA THR A 182 15.66 -27.88 24.48
C THR A 182 14.22 -28.30 24.22
N LYS A 183 13.25 -27.88 25.06
CA LYS A 183 11.81 -28.10 24.83
C LYS A 183 11.30 -27.37 23.58
N ALA A 184 11.73 -26.13 23.35
CA ALA A 184 11.38 -25.36 22.17
C ALA A 184 11.92 -26.01 20.88
N ALA A 185 13.18 -26.47 20.89
CA ALA A 185 13.78 -27.20 19.77
C ALA A 185 13.11 -28.56 19.50
N GLY A 186 12.63 -29.25 20.55
CA GLY A 186 11.88 -30.49 20.44
C GLY A 186 10.47 -30.33 19.86
N ARG A 187 9.81 -29.18 20.07
CA ARG A 187 8.49 -28.86 19.48
C ARG A 187 8.54 -28.42 18.01
N ALA A 188 9.73 -28.08 17.52
CA ALA A 188 9.96 -27.63 16.15
C ALA A 188 10.42 -28.76 15.19
N ARG A 189 10.46 -30.01 15.66
CA ARG A 189 10.60 -31.23 14.85
C ARG A 189 9.24 -31.91 14.71
#